data_AF-A0A8H6UFB9-F1
#
_entry.id   AF-A0A8H6UFB9-F1
#
_cell.length_a   1.000
_cell.length_b   1.000
_cell.length_c   1.000
_cell.angle_alpha   90.00
_cell.angle_beta   90.00
_cell.angle_gamma   90.00
#
_symmetry.space_group_name_H-M   'P 1'
#
loop_
_entity.id
_entity.type
_entity.pdbx_description
1 polymer ?
#
loop_
_entity_poly.entity_id
_entity_poly.type
_entity_poly.pdbx_seq_one_letter_code
_entity_poly.pdbx_strand_id
1 'polypeptide(L)'
;MSGSAALEYGFPSTHSTNAVSVAIYVLTLLNSPDSTMSSHINVIFQCMTYLYVCSIVLGRLYCGMHGFLDVIVGCLLGALITFMQNLYGPLLDDYVFSASGKQIALVVMVIIVLVRIHPEPADDCPCFDDSVAFAGVIIGVQLACWHFAKSSIAWSEPSPATIPFRYKDLGLIKTVLRFILGVLLIFTWREVMKPLLLRTLPPIFRALEKLGLLLPRRFFTRASQYKTVPSHLKDHDVLPSFAEIPSILTNMRHPRRRAISIGPQSEADAYETLAYREKRRRESLSNMAHNYSVAEDASGDANDLTRKQSKLDEYEHMMGTGISRHSPGVITATDRDTSTEPFPAYEEEKEPDLTEVFSQVKKPRVRYDVEVVTKLVVYSGIAWVTIEGAPIVFHKVGLGL
;
A
#
# COMPACT_ATOMS: atom_id res chain seq x y z
N MET A 1 -10.23 -6.78 5.72
CA MET A 1 -9.16 -5.80 5.39
C MET A 1 -7.81 -6.41 5.74
N SER A 2 -6.78 -6.20 4.89
CA SER A 2 -5.40 -6.52 5.27
C SER A 2 -5.02 -5.68 6.50
N GLY A 3 -4.36 -6.27 7.50
CA GLY A 3 -4.07 -5.57 8.76
C GLY A 3 -3.04 -4.45 8.62
N SER A 4 -2.35 -4.36 7.48
CA SER A 4 -1.40 -3.30 7.15
C SER A 4 -2.04 -2.09 6.47
N ALA A 5 -3.14 -2.29 5.73
CA ALA A 5 -3.78 -1.21 4.96
C ALA A 5 -4.48 -0.16 5.84
N ALA A 6 -4.76 -0.51 7.10
CA ALA A 6 -5.27 0.41 8.11
C ALA A 6 -4.17 1.31 8.71
N LEU A 7 -2.89 0.95 8.55
CA LEU A 7 -1.74 1.75 8.99
C LEU A 7 -1.28 2.74 7.92
N GLU A 8 -1.82 2.64 6.70
CA GLU A 8 -1.58 3.59 5.61
C GLU A 8 -2.48 4.82 5.79
N TYR A 9 -2.24 5.57 6.87
CA TYR A 9 -2.83 6.89 7.03
C TYR A 9 -1.94 7.89 6.27
N GLY A 10 -2.50 8.57 5.26
CA GLY A 10 -1.70 9.45 4.42
C GLY A 10 -2.52 10.27 3.44
N PHE A 11 -2.18 11.55 3.37
CA PHE A 11 -2.61 12.46 2.31
C PHE A 11 -1.50 12.54 1.24
N PRO A 12 -1.81 12.39 -0.06
CA PRO A 12 -3.08 11.99 -0.67
C PRO A 12 -3.31 10.46 -0.67
N SER A 13 -4.54 10.01 -0.98
CA SER A 13 -4.88 8.59 -1.05
C SER A 13 -4.08 7.85 -2.14
N THR A 14 -3.15 7.00 -1.73
CA THR A 14 -2.28 6.19 -2.62
C THR A 14 -3.09 5.21 -3.45
N HIS A 15 -4.07 4.53 -2.85
CA HIS A 15 -4.95 3.59 -3.55
C HIS A 15 -5.80 4.28 -4.61
N SER A 16 -6.36 5.45 -4.31
CA SER A 16 -7.12 6.23 -5.29
C SER A 16 -6.22 6.71 -6.42
N THR A 17 -5.01 7.19 -6.09
CA THR A 17 -4.00 7.62 -7.07
C THR A 17 -3.63 6.49 -8.04
N ASN A 18 -3.33 5.31 -7.51
CA ASN A 18 -2.97 4.14 -8.32
C ASN A 18 -4.15 3.63 -9.16
N ALA A 19 -5.34 3.49 -8.56
CA ALA A 19 -6.51 3.00 -9.28
C ALA A 19 -6.91 3.93 -10.44
N VAL A 20 -6.90 5.25 -10.21
CA VAL A 20 -7.23 6.24 -11.23
C VAL A 20 -6.17 6.32 -12.32
N SER A 21 -4.88 6.31 -11.97
CA SER A 21 -3.81 6.34 -12.97
C SER A 21 -3.85 5.14 -13.91
N VAL A 22 -3.98 3.92 -13.36
CA VAL A 22 -4.13 2.69 -14.14
C VAL A 22 -5.41 2.71 -14.97
N ALA A 23 -6.54 3.11 -14.40
CA ALA A 23 -7.81 3.16 -15.11
C ALA A 23 -7.77 4.11 -16.31
N ILE A 24 -7.25 5.33 -16.13
CA ILE A 24 -7.11 6.30 -17.22
C ILE A 24 -6.15 5.74 -18.29
N TYR A 25 -5.04 5.11 -17.90
CA TYR A 25 -4.08 4.55 -18.85
C TYR A 25 -4.71 3.44 -19.71
N VAL A 26 -5.46 2.54 -19.07
CA VAL A 26 -6.20 1.47 -19.76
C VAL A 26 -7.27 2.06 -20.68
N LEU A 27 -8.02 3.07 -20.23
CA LEU A 27 -9.01 3.74 -21.06
C LEU A 27 -8.37 4.43 -22.27
N THR A 28 -7.19 5.05 -22.12
CA THR A 28 -6.46 5.64 -23.26
C THR A 28 -5.98 4.59 -24.25
N LEU A 29 -5.54 3.42 -23.77
CA LEU A 29 -5.13 2.32 -24.64
C LEU A 29 -6.32 1.70 -25.38
N LEU A 30 -7.45 1.50 -24.69
CA LEU A 30 -8.69 0.98 -25.28
C LEU A 30 -9.28 1.90 -26.34
N ASN A 31 -9.13 3.22 -26.19
CA ASN A 31 -9.63 4.21 -27.14
C ASN A 31 -8.57 4.69 -28.14
N SER A 32 -7.41 4.04 -28.18
CA SER A 32 -6.37 4.36 -29.16
C SER A 32 -6.82 4.01 -30.59
N PRO A 33 -6.40 4.80 -31.60
CA PRO A 33 -6.78 4.56 -32.99
C PRO A 33 -6.25 3.23 -33.54
N ASP A 34 -5.19 2.69 -32.94
CA ASP A 34 -4.56 1.43 -33.32
C ASP A 34 -5.24 0.20 -32.70
N SER A 35 -6.31 0.40 -31.91
CA SER A 35 -7.01 -0.69 -31.24
C SER A 35 -7.75 -1.59 -32.25
N THR A 36 -7.27 -2.81 -32.44
CA THR A 36 -7.92 -3.81 -33.32
C THR A 36 -9.08 -4.55 -32.63
N MET A 37 -9.58 -4.05 -31.51
CA MET A 37 -10.60 -4.73 -30.70
C MET A 37 -12.02 -4.49 -31.23
N SER A 38 -12.88 -5.51 -31.14
CA SER A 38 -14.31 -5.34 -31.44
C SER A 38 -14.96 -4.33 -30.51
N SER A 39 -15.83 -3.48 -31.06
CA SER A 39 -16.54 -2.43 -30.32
C SER A 39 -17.28 -2.97 -29.08
N HIS A 40 -17.93 -4.13 -29.19
CA HIS A 40 -18.62 -4.76 -28.05
C HIS A 40 -17.68 -5.15 -26.91
N ILE A 41 -16.49 -5.67 -27.24
CA ILE A 41 -15.49 -6.07 -26.25
C ILE A 41 -14.87 -4.83 -25.59
N ASN A 42 -14.64 -3.78 -26.37
CA ASN A 42 -14.13 -2.51 -25.86
C ASN A 42 -15.08 -1.92 -24.80
N VAL A 43 -16.39 -1.85 -25.08
CA VAL A 43 -17.40 -1.37 -24.12
C VAL A 43 -17.42 -2.20 -22.83
N ILE A 44 -17.28 -3.53 -22.92
CA ILE A 44 -17.21 -4.41 -21.74
C ILE A 44 -15.99 -4.07 -20.88
N PHE A 45 -14.81 -3.92 -21.49
CA PHE A 45 -13.59 -3.56 -20.75
C PHE A 45 -13.63 -2.15 -20.16
N GLN A 46 -14.24 -1.20 -20.84
CA GLN A 46 -14.49 0.14 -20.28
C GLN A 46 -15.39 0.04 -19.05
N CYS A 47 -16.51 -0.68 -19.14
CA CYS A 47 -17.42 -0.89 -18.01
C CYS A 47 -16.71 -1.54 -16.81
N MET A 48 -15.92 -2.59 -17.04
CA MET A 48 -15.09 -3.20 -16.00
C MET A 48 -14.09 -2.22 -15.38
N THR A 49 -13.46 -1.36 -16.19
CA THR A 49 -12.48 -0.38 -15.73
C THR A 49 -13.16 0.68 -14.85
N TYR A 50 -14.34 1.17 -15.23
CA TYR A 50 -15.14 2.08 -14.42
C TYR A 50 -15.60 1.44 -13.10
N LEU A 51 -16.06 0.19 -13.14
CA LEU A 51 -16.44 -0.56 -11.93
C LEU A 51 -15.24 -0.74 -10.99
N TYR A 52 -14.06 -1.06 -11.52
CA TYR A 52 -12.82 -1.21 -10.76
C TYR A 52 -12.45 0.09 -10.03
N VAL A 53 -12.38 1.23 -10.74
CA VAL A 53 -11.96 2.49 -10.13
C VAL A 53 -13.00 3.01 -9.14
N CYS A 54 -14.29 2.95 -9.48
CA CYS A 54 -15.37 3.35 -8.57
C CYS A 54 -15.37 2.50 -7.30
N SER A 55 -15.17 1.18 -7.41
CA SER A 55 -15.12 0.28 -6.26
C SER A 55 -13.98 0.63 -5.30
N ILE A 56 -12.78 0.93 -5.80
CA ILE A 56 -11.64 1.27 -4.93
C ILE A 56 -11.84 2.66 -4.30
N VAL A 57 -12.22 3.65 -5.10
CA VAL A 57 -12.40 5.03 -4.63
C VAL A 57 -13.50 5.12 -3.56
N LEU A 58 -14.66 4.53 -3.83
CA LEU A 58 -15.75 4.46 -2.84
C LEU A 58 -15.39 3.55 -1.67
N GLY A 59 -14.63 2.48 -1.90
CA GLY A 59 -14.15 1.58 -0.85
C GLY A 59 -13.27 2.30 0.18
N ARG A 60 -12.40 3.22 -0.24
CA ARG A 60 -11.58 4.02 0.69
C ARG A 60 -12.44 4.93 1.58
N LEU A 61 -13.50 5.52 1.03
CA LEU A 61 -14.46 6.34 1.78
C LEU A 61 -15.34 5.48 2.70
N TYR A 62 -15.88 4.37 2.19
CA TYR A 62 -16.76 3.46 2.93
C TYR A 62 -16.06 2.83 4.14
N CYS A 63 -14.79 2.46 4.00
CA CYS A 63 -13.99 1.92 5.09
C CYS A 63 -13.49 3.00 6.06
N GLY A 64 -13.80 4.29 5.84
CA GLY A 64 -13.35 5.40 6.69
C GLY A 64 -11.84 5.60 6.74
N MET A 65 -11.09 5.08 5.76
CA MET A 65 -9.62 5.14 5.75
C MET A 65 -9.08 6.47 5.18
N HIS A 66 -9.91 7.25 4.51
CA HIS A 66 -9.55 8.56 3.94
C HIS A 66 -10.74 9.51 3.96
N GLY A 67 -10.43 10.80 4.08
CA GLY A 67 -11.39 11.87 3.86
C GLY A 67 -11.66 12.11 2.37
N PHE A 68 -12.70 12.89 2.07
CA PHE A 68 -13.02 13.29 0.70
C PHE A 68 -11.85 14.03 0.01
N LEU A 69 -11.14 14.88 0.75
CA LEU A 69 -10.02 15.67 0.23
C LEU A 69 -8.87 14.75 -0.23
N ASP A 70 -8.48 13.76 0.59
CA ASP A 70 -7.42 12.81 0.27
C ASP A 70 -7.72 12.03 -1.01
N VAL A 71 -8.99 11.65 -1.18
CA VAL A 71 -9.47 10.91 -2.35
C VAL A 71 -9.49 11.81 -3.58
N ILE A 72 -10.03 13.03 -3.49
CA ILE A 72 -10.07 13.98 -4.62
C ILE A 72 -8.67 14.31 -5.11
N VAL A 73 -7.76 14.68 -4.20
CA VAL A 73 -6.37 15.00 -4.55
C VAL A 73 -5.65 13.77 -5.08
N GLY A 74 -5.89 12.59 -4.50
CA GLY A 74 -5.34 11.34 -5.03
C GLY A 74 -5.80 11.05 -6.46
N CYS A 75 -7.09 11.24 -6.76
CA CYS A 75 -7.63 11.08 -8.11
C CYS A 75 -7.00 12.08 -9.10
N LEU A 76 -6.86 13.36 -8.71
CA LEU A 76 -6.22 14.39 -9.54
C LEU A 76 -4.75 14.08 -9.80
N LEU A 77 -4.01 13.64 -8.76
CA LEU A 77 -2.62 13.23 -8.89
C LEU A 77 -2.48 12.01 -9.82
N GLY A 78 -3.35 11.02 -9.70
CA GLY A 78 -3.37 9.85 -10.57
C GLY A 78 -3.62 10.22 -12.03
N ALA A 79 -4.57 11.13 -12.29
CA ALA A 79 -4.83 11.66 -13.62
C ALA A 79 -3.63 12.44 -14.19
N LEU A 80 -2.97 13.27 -13.36
CA LEU A 80 -1.78 14.02 -13.75
C LEU A 80 -0.62 13.08 -14.13
N ILE A 81 -0.38 12.04 -13.34
CA ILE A 81 0.68 11.05 -13.62
C ILE A 81 0.44 10.38 -14.97
N THR A 82 -0.78 9.92 -15.24
CA THR A 82 -1.12 9.28 -16.52
C THR A 82 -1.05 10.26 -17.69
N PHE A 83 -1.47 11.50 -17.49
CA PHE A 83 -1.33 12.55 -18.51
C PHE A 83 0.15 12.76 -18.88
N MET A 84 1.04 12.84 -17.89
CA MET A 84 2.48 12.94 -18.11
C MET A 84 3.05 11.69 -18.78
N GLN A 85 2.59 10.50 -18.39
CA GLN A 85 2.98 9.23 -19.02
C GLN A 85 2.57 9.18 -20.49
N ASN A 86 1.39 9.66 -20.85
CA ASN A 86 0.93 9.65 -22.25
C ASN A 86 1.68 10.67 -23.10
N LEU A 87 2.12 11.80 -22.53
CA LEU A 87 2.91 12.81 -23.23
C LEU A 87 4.37 12.40 -23.43
N TYR A 88 5.02 11.89 -22.38
CA TYR A 88 6.46 11.62 -22.39
C TYR A 88 6.83 10.13 -22.50
N GLY A 89 5.85 9.22 -22.41
CA GLY A 89 6.05 7.78 -22.49
C GLY A 89 6.80 7.34 -23.75
N PRO A 90 6.34 7.70 -24.97
CA PRO A 90 7.04 7.33 -26.20
C PRO A 90 8.49 7.85 -26.25
N LEU A 91 8.73 9.07 -25.76
CA LEU A 91 10.07 9.65 -25.68
C LEU A 91 10.99 8.85 -24.73
N LEU A 92 10.46 8.42 -23.59
CA LEU A 92 11.19 7.59 -22.63
C LEU A 92 11.48 6.22 -23.21
N ASP A 93 10.52 5.59 -23.87
CA ASP A 93 10.68 4.28 -24.51
C ASP A 93 11.76 4.33 -25.59
N ASP A 94 11.72 5.34 -26.48
CA ASP A 94 12.74 5.57 -27.50
C ASP A 94 14.13 5.81 -26.91
N TYR A 95 14.21 6.60 -25.83
CA TYR A 95 15.46 6.82 -25.10
C TYR A 95 16.01 5.50 -24.54
N VAL A 96 15.16 4.66 -23.97
CA VAL A 96 15.57 3.39 -23.36
C VAL A 96 16.01 2.39 -24.41
N PHE A 97 15.29 2.26 -25.53
CA PHE A 97 15.66 1.32 -26.61
C PHE A 97 16.97 1.73 -27.30
N SER A 98 17.18 3.04 -27.49
CA SER A 98 18.41 3.57 -28.11
C SER A 98 19.58 3.75 -27.14
N ALA A 99 19.37 3.53 -25.84
CA ALA A 99 20.38 3.82 -24.82
C ALA A 99 21.68 3.03 -25.00
N SER A 100 22.79 3.68 -24.66
CA SER A 100 24.07 3.07 -24.32
C SER A 100 24.04 2.44 -22.92
N GLY A 101 24.93 1.48 -22.66
CA GLY A 101 25.11 0.91 -21.31
C GLY A 101 25.41 1.97 -20.24
N LYS A 102 26.05 3.09 -20.62
CA LYS A 102 26.29 4.21 -19.68
C LYS A 102 25.01 5.00 -19.39
N GLN A 103 24.15 5.18 -20.38
CA GLN A 103 22.88 5.92 -20.25
C GLN A 103 21.88 5.15 -19.40
N ILE A 104 21.76 3.84 -19.59
CA ILE A 104 20.88 3.01 -18.76
C ILE A 104 21.41 2.93 -17.31
N ALA A 105 22.74 2.83 -17.13
CA ALA A 105 23.34 2.88 -15.81
C ALA A 105 23.07 4.21 -15.09
N LEU A 106 23.05 5.34 -15.83
CA LEU A 106 22.65 6.64 -15.28
C LEU A 106 21.19 6.63 -14.81
N VAL A 107 20.26 6.08 -15.58
CA VAL A 107 18.84 5.95 -15.17
C VAL A 107 18.72 5.15 -13.88
N VAL A 108 19.41 4.01 -13.78
CA VAL A 108 19.45 3.19 -12.56
C VAL A 108 20.02 3.97 -11.38
N MET A 109 21.12 4.71 -11.58
CA MET A 109 21.71 5.56 -10.54
C MET A 109 20.74 6.64 -10.06
N VAL A 110 20.03 7.31 -10.98
CA VAL A 110 19.02 8.32 -10.63
C VAL A 110 17.92 7.69 -9.77
N ILE A 111 17.39 6.52 -10.14
CA ILE A 111 16.35 5.85 -9.35
C ILE A 111 16.88 5.47 -7.96
N ILE A 112 18.11 4.97 -7.86
CA ILE A 112 18.73 4.64 -6.56
C ILE A 112 18.88 5.91 -5.70
N VAL A 113 19.29 7.03 -6.29
CA VAL A 113 19.34 8.32 -5.60
C VAL A 113 17.95 8.76 -5.14
N LEU A 114 16.92 8.62 -5.97
CA LEU A 114 15.53 8.94 -5.61
C LEU A 114 15.03 8.08 -4.44
N VAL A 115 15.30 6.78 -4.44
CA VAL A 115 15.01 5.89 -3.30
C VAL A 115 15.76 6.34 -2.05
N ARG A 116 16.99 6.83 -2.21
CA ARG A 116 17.85 7.25 -1.11
C ARG A 116 17.41 8.57 -0.47
N ILE A 117 16.90 9.52 -1.26
CA ILE A 117 16.33 10.79 -0.77
C ILE A 117 14.86 10.68 -0.41
N HIS A 118 14.22 9.53 -0.66
CA HIS A 118 12.82 9.32 -0.35
C HIS A 118 12.55 9.65 1.12
N PRO A 119 11.54 10.49 1.42
CA PRO A 119 11.21 10.89 2.78
C PRO A 119 11.03 9.69 3.71
N GLU A 120 11.45 9.86 4.95
CA GLU A 120 11.12 8.92 6.02
C GLU A 120 9.67 9.16 6.43
N PRO A 121 8.84 8.11 6.53
CA PRO A 121 7.48 8.27 7.01
C PRO A 121 7.50 8.73 8.48
N ALA A 122 6.46 9.43 8.92
CA ALA A 122 6.35 9.87 10.30
C ALA A 122 6.20 8.66 11.25
N ASP A 123 5.36 7.70 10.85
CA ASP A 123 5.07 6.46 11.56
C ASP A 123 5.58 5.24 10.79
N ASP A 124 5.70 4.11 11.47
CA ASP A 124 6.08 2.84 10.86
C ASP A 124 4.95 2.28 9.97
N CYS A 125 4.99 2.63 8.68
CA CYS A 125 4.02 2.18 7.68
C CYS A 125 4.69 1.41 6.52
N PRO A 126 3.93 0.53 5.81
CA PRO A 126 4.47 -0.23 4.68
C PRO A 126 4.81 0.64 3.46
N CYS A 127 4.36 1.90 3.42
CA CYS A 127 4.46 2.79 2.26
C CYS A 127 5.88 2.87 1.68
N PHE A 128 6.91 3.00 2.53
CA PHE A 128 8.29 3.06 2.04
C PHE A 128 8.75 1.75 1.41
N ASP A 129 8.37 0.60 1.99
CA ASP A 129 8.71 -0.70 1.40
C ASP A 129 8.06 -0.87 0.03
N ASP A 130 6.82 -0.41 -0.12
CA ASP A 130 6.11 -0.44 -1.38
C ASP A 130 6.78 0.47 -2.42
N SER A 131 7.18 1.69 -2.03
CA SER A 131 7.94 2.60 -2.91
C SER A 131 9.26 1.99 -3.38
N VAL A 132 9.99 1.30 -2.50
CA VAL A 132 11.23 0.59 -2.85
C VAL A 132 10.95 -0.56 -3.81
N ALA A 133 9.87 -1.32 -3.59
CA ALA A 133 9.46 -2.39 -4.48
C ALA A 133 9.09 -1.84 -5.88
N PHE A 134 8.30 -0.76 -5.95
CA PHE A 134 7.97 -0.09 -7.21
C PHE A 134 9.21 0.42 -7.95
N ALA A 135 10.12 1.10 -7.25
CA ALA A 135 11.38 1.57 -7.83
C ALA A 135 12.23 0.40 -8.34
N GLY A 136 12.26 -0.72 -7.61
CA GLY A 136 12.91 -1.94 -8.05
C GLY A 136 12.32 -2.46 -9.35
N VAL A 137 10.99 -2.62 -9.43
CA VAL A 137 10.31 -3.04 -10.66
C VAL A 137 10.68 -2.11 -11.83
N ILE A 138 10.66 -0.79 -11.64
CA ILE A 138 11.04 0.18 -12.68
C ILE A 138 12.49 -0.06 -13.15
N ILE A 139 13.46 -0.17 -12.24
CA ILE A 139 14.86 -0.47 -12.59
C ILE A 139 14.94 -1.74 -13.44
N GLY A 140 14.24 -2.80 -13.01
CA GLY A 140 14.20 -4.07 -13.71
C GLY A 140 13.58 -3.97 -15.10
N VAL A 141 12.45 -3.26 -15.25
CA VAL A 141 11.80 -3.02 -16.54
C VAL A 141 12.74 -2.27 -17.47
N GLN A 142 13.36 -1.20 -17.01
CA GLN A 142 14.24 -0.38 -17.85
C GLN A 142 15.46 -1.16 -18.35
N LEU A 143 16.11 -1.91 -17.46
CA LEU A 143 17.25 -2.77 -17.84
C LEU A 143 16.84 -3.89 -18.79
N ALA A 144 15.70 -4.54 -18.51
CA ALA A 144 15.21 -5.66 -19.30
C ALA A 144 14.77 -5.21 -20.69
N CYS A 145 14.00 -4.12 -20.81
CA CYS A 145 13.59 -3.58 -22.10
C CYS A 145 14.79 -3.15 -22.94
N TRP A 146 15.77 -2.46 -22.34
CA TRP A 146 17.00 -2.05 -23.01
C TRP A 146 17.82 -3.23 -23.56
N HIS A 147 18.00 -4.28 -22.75
CA HIS A 147 18.80 -5.43 -23.14
C HIS A 147 18.03 -6.36 -24.09
N PHE A 148 16.76 -6.63 -23.81
CA PHE A 148 15.90 -7.47 -24.63
C PHE A 148 15.66 -6.89 -26.02
N ALA A 149 15.54 -5.56 -26.16
CA ALA A 149 15.43 -4.90 -27.46
C ALA A 149 16.62 -5.17 -28.40
N LYS A 150 17.78 -5.54 -27.86
CA LYS A 150 19.00 -5.87 -28.61
C LYS A 150 19.15 -7.38 -28.85
N SER A 151 18.26 -8.18 -28.28
CA SER A 151 18.26 -9.63 -28.43
C SER A 151 17.69 -10.03 -29.79
N SER A 152 18.19 -11.12 -30.36
CA SER A 152 17.67 -11.70 -31.60
C SER A 152 16.28 -12.32 -31.46
N ILE A 153 15.77 -12.44 -30.23
CA ILE A 153 14.48 -13.05 -29.91
C ILE A 153 13.34 -12.03 -29.95
N ALA A 154 13.62 -10.75 -29.65
CA ALA A 154 12.60 -9.71 -29.58
C ALA A 154 12.01 -9.41 -30.96
N TRP A 155 10.72 -9.08 -31.02
CA TRP A 155 10.10 -8.52 -32.22
C TRP A 155 10.28 -7.02 -32.26
N SER A 156 10.46 -6.48 -33.46
CA SER A 156 10.61 -5.04 -33.69
C SER A 156 9.28 -4.29 -33.72
N GLU A 157 8.17 -5.01 -33.86
CA GLU A 157 6.81 -4.47 -34.00
C GLU A 157 5.90 -5.02 -32.89
N PRO A 158 5.08 -4.17 -32.23
CA PRO A 158 4.93 -2.71 -32.43
C PRO A 158 6.07 -1.89 -31.80
N SER A 159 6.92 -2.49 -30.95
CA SER A 159 8.10 -1.81 -30.38
C SER A 159 9.31 -2.75 -30.28
N PRO A 160 10.56 -2.24 -30.28
CA PRO A 160 11.80 -3.03 -30.33
C PRO A 160 11.98 -4.10 -29.23
N ALA A 161 11.28 -4.00 -28.11
CA ALA A 161 11.32 -4.98 -27.01
C ALA A 161 10.06 -5.87 -26.95
N THR A 162 9.34 -6.03 -28.05
CA THR A 162 8.07 -6.79 -28.05
C THR A 162 8.35 -8.26 -27.82
N ILE A 163 7.68 -8.83 -26.81
CA ILE A 163 7.73 -10.27 -26.53
C ILE A 163 6.90 -11.00 -27.60
N PRO A 164 7.51 -11.93 -28.34
CA PRO A 164 6.82 -12.75 -29.34
C PRO A 164 5.65 -13.52 -28.71
N PHE A 165 4.45 -13.19 -29.18
CA PHE A 165 3.22 -13.87 -28.80
C PHE A 165 2.13 -13.70 -29.87
N ARG A 166 1.71 -14.81 -30.48
CA ARG A 166 0.53 -14.86 -31.35
C ARG A 166 -0.41 -15.97 -30.89
N TYR A 167 -1.58 -15.57 -30.38
CA TYR A 167 -2.57 -16.54 -29.89
C TYR A 167 -3.02 -17.55 -30.97
N LYS A 168 -3.12 -17.11 -32.24
CA LYS A 168 -3.50 -17.97 -33.37
C LYS A 168 -2.53 -19.15 -33.58
N ASP A 169 -1.25 -18.93 -33.34
CA ASP A 169 -0.18 -19.91 -33.62
C ASP A 169 0.10 -20.81 -32.40
N LEU A 170 -0.05 -20.27 -31.19
CA LEU A 170 0.24 -21.00 -29.95
C LEU A 170 -0.95 -21.85 -29.45
N GLY A 171 -2.17 -21.36 -29.63
CA GLY A 171 -3.38 -21.95 -29.06
C GLY A 171 -3.46 -21.85 -27.52
N LEU A 172 -4.56 -22.35 -26.96
CA LEU A 172 -4.88 -22.23 -25.53
C LEU A 172 -3.87 -22.96 -24.63
N ILE A 173 -3.49 -24.18 -25.00
CA ILE A 173 -2.65 -25.06 -24.16
C ILE A 173 -1.27 -24.43 -23.91
N LYS A 174 -0.59 -23.99 -24.98
CA LYS A 174 0.73 -23.33 -24.84
C LYS A 174 0.63 -22.01 -24.10
N THR A 175 -0.47 -21.26 -24.28
CA THR A 175 -0.72 -20.02 -23.54
C THR A 175 -0.83 -20.26 -22.04
N VAL A 176 -1.62 -21.27 -21.62
CA VAL A 176 -1.73 -21.67 -20.21
C VAL A 176 -0.40 -22.16 -19.66
N LEU A 177 0.35 -22.95 -20.45
CA LEU A 177 1.66 -23.44 -20.02
C LEU A 177 2.70 -22.32 -19.89
N ARG A 178 2.69 -21.30 -20.77
CA ARG A 178 3.51 -20.08 -20.62
C ARG A 178 3.16 -19.33 -19.34
N PHE A 179 1.87 -19.18 -19.04
CA PHE A 179 1.43 -18.54 -17.80
C PHE A 179 1.95 -19.29 -16.56
N ILE A 180 1.73 -20.61 -16.50
CA ILE A 180 2.20 -21.44 -15.38
C ILE A 180 3.73 -21.36 -15.23
N LEU A 181 4.46 -21.53 -16.34
CA LEU A 181 5.92 -21.50 -16.32
C LEU A 181 6.46 -20.11 -15.95
N GLY A 182 5.85 -19.03 -16.44
CA GLY A 182 6.20 -17.66 -16.05
C GLY A 182 6.03 -17.42 -14.56
N VAL A 183 4.90 -17.85 -14.00
CA VAL A 183 4.64 -17.78 -12.54
C VAL A 183 5.70 -18.57 -11.77
N LEU A 184 6.01 -19.80 -12.20
CA LEU A 184 7.06 -20.63 -11.56
C LEU A 184 8.44 -19.98 -11.61
N LEU A 185 8.81 -19.31 -12.71
CA LEU A 185 10.09 -18.60 -12.84
C LEU A 185 10.19 -17.43 -11.86
N ILE A 186 9.12 -16.63 -11.73
CA ILE A 186 9.07 -15.50 -10.78
C ILE A 186 9.22 -16.00 -9.34
N PHE A 187 8.49 -17.06 -9.00
CA PHE A 187 8.57 -17.68 -7.68
C PHE A 187 9.96 -18.28 -7.39
N THR A 188 10.53 -18.98 -8.36
CA THR A 188 11.90 -19.53 -8.25
C THR A 188 12.92 -18.42 -8.02
N TRP A 189 12.83 -17.32 -8.78
CA TRP A 189 13.69 -16.16 -8.58
C TRP A 189 13.57 -15.61 -7.16
N ARG A 190 12.34 -15.39 -6.67
CA ARG A 190 12.08 -14.85 -5.33
C ARG A 190 12.66 -15.74 -4.23
N GLU A 191 12.40 -17.05 -4.31
CA GLU A 191 12.84 -18.02 -3.29
C GLU A 191 14.35 -18.26 -3.30
N VAL A 192 15.03 -18.09 -4.43
CA VAL A 192 16.49 -18.19 -4.51
C VAL A 192 17.17 -16.90 -4.08
N MET A 193 16.71 -15.76 -4.58
CA MET A 193 17.40 -14.48 -4.38
C MET A 193 17.24 -13.94 -2.97
N LYS A 194 16.06 -14.07 -2.34
CA LYS A 194 15.83 -13.56 -0.98
C LYS A 194 16.82 -14.16 0.05
N PRO A 195 16.96 -15.49 0.22
CA PRO A 195 17.93 -16.06 1.15
C PRO A 195 19.38 -15.81 0.73
N LEU A 196 19.68 -15.80 -0.57
CA LEU A 196 21.02 -15.51 -1.07
C LEU A 196 21.47 -14.08 -0.68
N LEU A 197 20.59 -13.10 -0.88
CA LEU A 197 20.84 -11.70 -0.56
C LEU A 197 20.94 -11.49 0.96
N LEU A 198 20.03 -12.05 1.75
CA LEU A 198 20.10 -11.96 3.21
C LEU A 198 21.34 -12.65 3.81
N ARG A 199 21.95 -13.59 3.08
CA ARG A 199 23.23 -14.22 3.46
C ARG A 199 24.45 -13.40 3.03
N THR A 200 24.40 -12.74 1.87
CA THR A 200 25.55 -12.07 1.24
C THR A 200 25.65 -10.57 1.53
N LEU A 201 24.52 -9.88 1.71
CA LEU A 201 24.48 -8.44 1.98
C LEU A 201 25.04 -8.03 3.35
N PRO A 202 24.77 -8.73 4.47
CA PRO A 202 25.28 -8.30 5.78
C PRO A 202 26.80 -8.10 5.87
N PRO A 203 27.68 -9.00 5.37
CA PRO A 203 29.12 -8.74 5.40
C PRO A 203 29.53 -7.57 4.50
N ILE A 204 28.87 -7.37 3.35
CA ILE A 204 29.11 -6.24 2.44
C ILE A 204 28.76 -4.93 3.12
N PHE A 205 27.60 -4.86 3.77
CA PHE A 205 27.14 -3.67 4.48
C PHE A 205 28.07 -3.32 5.65
N ARG A 206 28.53 -4.31 6.42
CA ARG A 206 29.54 -4.07 7.47
C ARG A 206 30.85 -3.52 6.92
N ALA A 207 31.25 -3.91 5.71
CA ALA A 207 32.43 -3.36 5.05
C ALA A 207 32.19 -1.92 4.57
N LEU A 208 31.01 -1.62 4.00
CA LEU A 208 30.61 -0.26 3.60
C LEU A 208 30.45 0.68 4.80
N GLU A 209 30.00 0.18 5.96
CA GLU A 209 29.87 0.96 7.19
C GLU A 209 31.22 1.48 7.67
N LYS A 210 32.27 0.64 7.59
CA LYS A 210 33.64 1.05 7.89
C LYS A 210 34.15 2.15 6.95
N LEU A 211 33.55 2.27 5.77
CA LEU A 211 33.88 3.28 4.77
C LEU A 211 33.00 4.55 4.90
N GLY A 212 32.08 4.59 5.87
CA GLY A 212 31.22 5.75 6.13
C GLY A 212 30.13 6.00 5.09
N LEU A 213 29.87 5.04 4.20
CA LEU A 213 28.92 5.19 3.08
C LEU A 213 27.49 4.76 3.41
N LEU A 214 27.24 4.24 4.62
CA LEU A 214 25.89 3.89 5.06
C LEU A 214 25.20 5.10 5.68
N LEU A 215 24.05 5.47 5.12
CA LEU A 215 23.19 6.46 5.73
C LEU A 215 22.19 5.76 6.65
N PRO A 216 22.22 6.03 7.96
CA PRO A 216 21.28 5.42 8.88
C PRO A 216 19.87 5.97 8.68
N ARG A 217 18.87 5.07 8.65
CA ARG A 217 17.44 5.39 8.56
C ARG A 217 16.77 5.10 9.90
N ARG A 218 15.83 5.93 10.36
CA ARG A 218 15.30 5.89 11.74
C ARG A 218 14.71 4.53 12.15
N PHE A 219 13.96 3.88 11.26
CA PHE A 219 13.23 2.62 11.54
C PHE A 219 13.99 1.35 11.14
N PHE A 220 15.26 1.46 10.73
CA PHE A 220 16.05 0.33 10.26
C PHE A 220 17.27 0.10 11.14
N THR A 221 17.41 -1.14 11.62
CA THR A 221 18.59 -1.59 12.35
C THR A 221 19.78 -1.69 11.41
N ARG A 222 20.92 -1.14 11.87
CA ARG A 222 22.15 -1.04 11.07
C ARG A 222 22.90 -2.37 11.06
N ALA A 223 23.62 -2.65 9.97
CA ALA A 223 24.44 -3.86 9.81
C ALA A 223 25.47 -4.12 10.93
N SER A 224 25.92 -3.08 11.65
CA SER A 224 26.77 -3.21 12.85
C SER A 224 26.04 -3.80 14.06
N GLN A 225 24.73 -3.62 14.16
CA GLN A 225 23.93 -3.95 15.34
C GLN A 225 23.38 -5.38 15.33
N TYR A 226 23.53 -6.13 14.23
CA TYR A 226 23.07 -7.51 14.12
C TYR A 226 24.12 -8.45 13.53
N LYS A 227 24.19 -9.68 14.05
CA LYS A 227 25.10 -10.73 13.53
C LYS A 227 24.50 -11.54 12.38
N THR A 228 23.20 -11.81 12.46
CA THR A 228 22.49 -12.67 11.51
C THR A 228 21.06 -12.15 11.35
N VAL A 229 20.61 -12.04 10.10
CA VAL A 229 19.20 -11.75 9.81
C VAL A 229 18.42 -13.07 9.87
N PRO A 230 17.30 -13.14 10.60
CA PRO A 230 16.45 -14.34 10.61
C PRO A 230 15.99 -14.71 9.20
N SER A 231 16.06 -15.99 8.83
CA SER A 231 15.71 -16.48 7.49
C SER A 231 14.20 -16.48 7.20
N HIS A 232 13.37 -16.51 8.24
CA HIS A 232 11.91 -16.57 8.14
C HIS A 232 11.26 -15.30 8.72
N LEU A 233 11.49 -14.18 8.06
CA LEU A 233 10.79 -12.92 8.37
C LEU A 233 9.33 -13.06 7.93
N LYS A 234 8.39 -12.85 8.86
CA LYS A 234 6.97 -12.65 8.53
C LYS A 234 6.84 -11.28 7.88
N ASP A 235 7.19 -11.22 6.60
CA ASP A 235 7.06 -10.01 5.83
C ASP A 235 5.60 -9.75 5.47
N HIS A 236 5.19 -8.50 5.57
CA HIS A 236 3.96 -8.02 4.95
C HIS A 236 4.20 -7.81 3.45
N ASP A 237 4.81 -8.80 2.80
CA ASP A 237 5.09 -8.73 1.37
C ASP A 237 3.80 -8.96 0.58
N VAL A 238 3.66 -8.24 -0.54
CA VAL A 238 2.51 -8.34 -1.46
C VAL A 238 2.35 -9.77 -2.04
N LEU A 239 3.42 -10.57 -2.05
CA LEU A 239 3.43 -11.96 -2.50
C LEU A 239 3.82 -12.90 -1.35
N PRO A 240 2.94 -13.87 -0.97
CA PRO A 240 3.24 -14.84 0.07
C PRO A 240 4.35 -15.80 -0.36
N SER A 241 5.14 -16.30 0.60
CA SER A 241 6.10 -17.39 0.34
C SER A 241 5.36 -18.72 0.17
N PHE A 242 5.99 -19.69 -0.51
CA PHE A 242 5.41 -21.04 -0.68
C PHE A 242 4.99 -21.71 0.63
N ALA A 243 5.72 -21.42 1.73
CA ALA A 243 5.41 -21.97 3.04
C ALA A 243 4.04 -21.50 3.59
N GLU A 244 3.52 -20.36 3.12
CA GLU A 244 2.27 -19.78 3.60
C GLU A 244 1.05 -20.22 2.78
N ILE A 245 1.25 -20.78 1.58
CA ILE A 245 0.18 -21.22 0.67
C ILE A 245 -0.79 -22.22 1.33
N PRO A 246 -0.33 -23.25 2.07
CA PRO A 246 -1.25 -24.17 2.74
C PRO A 246 -2.13 -23.46 3.79
N SER A 247 -1.54 -22.51 4.52
CA SER A 247 -2.27 -21.75 5.55
C SER A 247 -3.36 -20.85 4.94
N ILE A 248 -3.09 -20.26 3.77
CA ILE A 248 -4.06 -19.45 3.01
C ILE A 248 -5.20 -20.34 2.51
N LEU A 249 -4.89 -21.52 1.95
CA LEU A 249 -5.89 -22.49 1.51
C LEU A 249 -6.79 -22.94 2.67
N THR A 250 -6.21 -23.21 3.84
CA THR A 250 -6.99 -23.56 5.04
C THR A 250 -7.84 -22.41 5.56
N ASN A 251 -7.36 -21.18 5.48
CA ASN A 251 -8.11 -19.98 5.87
C ASN A 251 -9.25 -19.67 4.89
N MET A 252 -9.11 -19.99 3.61
CA MET A 252 -10.21 -19.88 2.63
C MET A 252 -11.28 -20.96 2.88
N ARG A 253 -10.87 -22.17 3.26
CA ARG A 253 -11.79 -23.28 3.59
C ARG A 253 -12.53 -23.05 4.91
N HIS A 254 -11.89 -22.41 5.87
CA HIS A 254 -12.47 -22.04 7.16
C HIS A 254 -12.15 -20.57 7.48
N PRO A 255 -12.98 -19.61 7.01
CA PRO A 255 -12.75 -18.21 7.27
C PRO A 255 -12.88 -17.95 8.78
N ARG A 256 -11.74 -17.78 9.46
CA ARG A 256 -11.74 -17.21 10.81
C ARG A 256 -12.32 -15.80 10.72
N ARG A 257 -13.45 -15.55 11.38
CA ARG A 257 -14.00 -14.21 11.58
C ARG A 257 -12.94 -13.40 12.33
N ARG A 258 -12.18 -12.57 11.61
CA ARG A 258 -11.19 -11.67 12.21
C ARG A 258 -11.97 -10.69 13.08
N ALA A 259 -11.71 -10.69 14.38
CA ALA A 259 -12.28 -9.69 15.27
C ALA A 259 -11.88 -8.31 14.75
N ILE A 260 -12.88 -7.46 14.51
CA ILE A 260 -12.65 -6.06 14.18
C ILE A 260 -12.08 -5.45 15.46
N SER A 261 -10.80 -5.09 15.46
CA SER A 261 -10.20 -4.37 16.57
C SER A 261 -10.78 -2.96 16.58
N ILE A 262 -11.65 -2.69 17.56
CA ILE A 262 -12.17 -1.37 17.86
C ILE A 262 -11.24 -0.78 18.91
N GLY A 263 -10.49 0.26 18.56
CA GLY A 263 -9.44 0.87 19.39
C GLY A 263 -8.27 1.40 18.54
N PRO A 264 -7.32 2.14 19.14
CA PRO A 264 -6.19 2.72 18.42
C PRO A 264 -5.30 1.62 17.82
N GLN A 265 -5.12 1.66 16.49
CA GLN A 265 -4.32 0.67 15.75
C GLN A 265 -2.95 1.19 15.35
N SER A 266 -2.84 2.51 15.19
CA SER A 266 -1.60 3.22 14.90
C SER A 266 -1.17 4.11 16.08
N GLU A 267 0.08 4.59 16.06
CA GLU A 267 0.55 5.60 17.01
C GLU A 267 -0.25 6.90 16.87
N ALA A 268 -0.60 7.30 15.65
CA ALA A 268 -1.47 8.44 15.39
C ALA A 268 -2.86 8.27 16.03
N ASP A 269 -3.47 7.10 15.91
CA ASP A 269 -4.78 6.81 16.54
C ASP A 269 -4.68 6.89 18.06
N ALA A 270 -3.54 6.46 18.63
CA ALA A 270 -3.27 6.56 20.06
C ALA A 270 -3.17 8.02 20.50
N TYR A 271 -2.43 8.85 19.75
CA TYR A 271 -2.36 10.29 20.00
C TYR A 271 -3.72 10.99 19.83
N GLU A 272 -4.51 10.62 18.83
CA GLU A 272 -5.86 11.14 18.62
C GLU A 272 -6.80 10.74 19.77
N THR A 273 -6.73 9.49 20.22
CA THR A 273 -7.48 9.01 21.38
C THR A 273 -7.11 9.79 22.64
N LEU A 274 -5.81 10.05 22.86
CA LEU A 274 -5.32 10.86 23.98
C LEU A 274 -5.79 12.31 23.87
N ALA A 275 -5.69 12.92 22.69
CA ALA A 275 -6.12 14.30 22.44
C ALA A 275 -7.64 14.46 22.63
N TYR A 276 -8.44 13.49 22.18
CA TYR A 276 -9.88 13.48 22.38
C TYR A 276 -10.24 13.37 23.87
N ARG A 277 -9.59 12.46 24.61
CA ARG A 277 -9.78 12.33 26.08
C ARG A 277 -9.39 13.61 26.82
N GLU A 278 -8.27 14.22 26.45
CA GLU A 278 -7.79 15.48 27.04
C GLU A 278 -8.75 16.64 26.75
N LYS A 279 -9.30 16.72 25.53
CA LYS A 279 -10.32 17.73 25.18
C LYS A 279 -11.58 17.53 26.02
N ARG A 280 -12.04 16.28 26.20
CA ARG A 280 -13.19 15.95 27.05
C ARG A 280 -12.97 16.33 28.50
N ARG A 281 -11.77 16.10 29.03
CA ARG A 281 -11.37 16.52 30.38
C ARG A 281 -11.37 18.05 30.54
N ARG A 282 -10.86 18.79 29.56
CA ARG A 282 -10.88 20.27 29.60
C ARG A 282 -12.29 20.82 29.59
N GLU A 283 -13.17 20.24 28.78
CA GLU A 283 -14.57 20.67 28.72
C GLU A 283 -15.39 20.24 29.95
N SER A 284 -15.12 19.06 30.53
CA SER A 284 -15.76 18.67 31.79
C SER A 284 -15.35 19.58 32.96
N LEU A 285 -14.06 19.92 33.07
CA LEU A 285 -13.59 20.89 34.06
C LEU A 285 -14.15 22.29 33.83
N SER A 286 -14.25 22.74 32.56
CA SER A 286 -14.88 24.01 32.21
C SER A 286 -16.36 24.04 32.57
N ASN A 287 -17.11 22.96 32.29
CA ASN A 287 -18.53 22.85 32.63
C ASN A 287 -18.73 22.78 34.15
N MET A 288 -17.84 22.09 34.88
CA MET A 288 -17.87 22.05 36.33
C MET A 288 -17.59 23.43 36.94
N ALA A 289 -16.57 24.15 36.45
CA ALA A 289 -16.29 25.52 36.86
C ALA A 289 -17.46 26.46 36.55
N HIS A 290 -18.12 26.29 35.40
CA HIS A 290 -19.30 27.09 35.05
C HIS A 290 -20.49 26.77 35.96
N ASN A 291 -20.74 25.50 36.27
CA ASN A 291 -21.78 25.08 37.21
C ASN A 291 -21.53 25.60 38.64
N TYR A 292 -20.27 25.68 39.09
CA TYR A 292 -19.92 26.31 40.36
C TYR A 292 -20.16 27.82 40.35
N SER A 293 -19.81 28.52 39.26
CA SER A 293 -20.07 29.96 39.12
C SER A 293 -21.57 30.31 39.09
N VAL A 294 -22.40 29.45 38.51
CA VAL A 294 -23.86 29.63 38.47
C VAL A 294 -24.51 29.29 39.82
N ALA A 295 -23.93 28.37 40.59
CA ALA A 295 -24.43 28.02 41.92
C ALA A 295 -24.19 29.12 42.97
N GLU A 296 -23.17 29.96 42.82
CA GLU A 296 -22.95 31.13 43.69
C GLU A 296 -23.88 32.32 43.37
N ASP A 297 -24.33 32.46 42.11
CA ASP A 297 -25.23 33.56 41.68
C ASP A 297 -26.72 33.17 41.63
N ALA A 298 -27.09 31.94 42.01
CA ALA A 298 -28.46 31.45 42.01
C ALA A 298 -29.29 31.94 43.22
N SER A 299 -29.39 33.26 43.37
CA SER A 299 -30.49 33.93 44.06
C SER A 299 -31.16 34.92 43.11
N GLY A 300 -31.73 34.43 41.99
CA GLY A 300 -32.49 35.27 41.08
C GLY A 300 -32.76 34.63 39.72
N ASP A 301 -34.03 34.29 39.51
CA ASP A 301 -34.74 34.02 38.25
C ASP A 301 -34.17 33.02 37.22
N ALA A 302 -34.96 31.98 36.98
CA ALA A 302 -34.74 30.99 35.93
C ALA A 302 -35.21 31.56 34.58
N ASN A 303 -34.28 31.94 33.71
CA ASN A 303 -34.58 32.15 32.30
C ASN A 303 -33.48 31.59 31.37
N ASP A 304 -33.92 30.61 30.59
CA ASP A 304 -33.50 30.25 29.23
C ASP A 304 -32.01 30.34 28.88
N LEU A 305 -31.23 29.35 29.34
CA LEU A 305 -29.89 29.10 28.84
C LEU A 305 -29.97 28.16 27.64
N THR A 306 -30.02 28.74 26.44
CA THR A 306 -29.69 28.02 25.20
C THR A 306 -28.24 27.53 25.31
N ARG A 307 -28.07 26.25 25.66
CA ARG A 307 -26.78 25.55 25.70
C ARG A 307 -26.10 25.74 24.34
N LYS A 308 -25.11 26.65 24.27
CA LYS A 308 -24.21 26.75 23.13
C LYS A 308 -23.66 25.35 22.88
N GLN A 309 -23.89 24.82 21.69
CA GLN A 309 -23.43 23.51 21.26
C GLN A 309 -21.93 23.42 21.56
N SER A 310 -21.54 22.44 22.39
CA SER A 310 -20.15 22.36 22.83
C SER A 310 -19.27 22.04 21.62
N LYS A 311 -18.05 22.60 21.59
CA LYS A 311 -17.05 22.27 20.56
C LYS A 311 -16.68 20.79 20.56
N LEU A 312 -17.04 20.05 21.60
CA LEU A 312 -16.92 18.60 21.70
C LEU A 312 -18.13 17.89 21.11
N ASP A 313 -19.34 18.40 21.27
CA ASP A 313 -20.52 17.88 20.55
C ASP A 313 -20.31 17.97 19.02
N GLU A 314 -19.74 19.09 18.53
CA GLU A 314 -19.37 19.26 17.11
C GLU A 314 -18.23 18.34 16.68
N TYR A 315 -17.25 18.10 17.56
CA TYR A 315 -16.14 17.19 17.30
C TYR A 315 -16.57 15.73 17.29
N GLU A 316 -17.43 15.31 18.23
CA GLU A 316 -18.03 13.98 18.27
C GLU A 316 -18.89 13.71 17.03
N HIS A 317 -19.60 14.75 16.55
CA HIS A 317 -20.33 14.68 15.29
C HIS A 317 -19.39 14.53 14.08
N MET A 318 -18.22 15.18 14.08
CA MET A 318 -17.20 15.01 13.02
C MET A 318 -16.49 13.65 13.08
N MET A 319 -16.32 13.06 14.27
CA MET A 319 -15.64 11.77 14.47
C MET A 319 -16.55 10.56 14.16
N GLY A 320 -17.86 10.77 14.07
CA GLY A 320 -18.85 9.71 13.87
C GLY A 320 -19.07 8.88 15.13
N THR A 321 -20.30 8.88 15.65
CA THR A 321 -20.67 8.02 16.78
C THR A 321 -20.81 6.58 16.30
N GLY A 322 -19.74 5.79 16.47
CA GLY A 322 -19.70 4.39 16.05
C GLY A 322 -20.80 3.56 16.70
N ILE A 323 -21.64 2.91 15.88
CA ILE A 323 -22.66 1.96 16.36
C ILE A 323 -21.96 0.63 16.67
N SER A 324 -21.82 0.27 17.95
CA SER A 324 -21.41 -1.07 18.37
C SER A 324 -22.53 -2.07 18.07
N ARG A 325 -22.56 -2.65 16.86
CA ARG A 325 -23.43 -3.81 16.60
C ARG A 325 -22.82 -5.05 17.24
N HIS A 326 -23.16 -5.30 18.50
CA HIS A 326 -23.01 -6.63 19.09
C HIS A 326 -23.75 -7.67 18.22
N SER A 327 -23.12 -8.82 18.02
CA SER A 327 -23.63 -9.92 17.18
C SER A 327 -25.02 -10.36 17.67
N PRO A 328 -26.05 -10.45 16.81
CA PRO A 328 -27.38 -10.85 17.28
C PRO A 328 -27.39 -12.35 17.59
N GLY A 329 -27.40 -12.68 18.89
CA GLY A 329 -28.05 -13.87 19.39
C GLY A 329 -29.57 -13.69 19.24
N VAL A 330 -30.26 -14.75 18.88
CA VAL A 330 -31.70 -14.81 18.60
C VAL A 330 -32.51 -14.19 19.74
N ILE A 331 -33.13 -13.03 19.51
CA ILE A 331 -34.19 -12.47 20.38
C ILE A 331 -35.28 -11.86 19.50
N THR A 332 -36.51 -12.17 19.88
CA THR A 332 -37.82 -11.89 19.30
C THR A 332 -38.10 -10.42 19.00
N ALA A 333 -38.92 -10.20 17.96
CA ALA A 333 -39.29 -8.90 17.43
C ALA A 333 -40.24 -8.11 18.37
N THR A 334 -39.67 -7.41 19.35
CA THR A 334 -40.27 -6.26 20.03
C THR A 334 -39.14 -5.51 20.73
N ASP A 335 -38.55 -4.51 20.06
CA ASP A 335 -37.96 -3.30 20.65
C ASP A 335 -37.25 -2.52 19.54
N ARG A 336 -37.93 -1.49 19.04
CA ARG A 336 -37.31 -0.42 18.25
C ARG A 336 -37.06 0.75 19.19
N ASP A 337 -36.08 0.61 20.06
CA ASP A 337 -35.44 1.76 20.69
C ASP A 337 -34.06 1.94 20.06
N THR A 338 -33.88 3.11 19.43
CA THR A 338 -32.58 3.62 19.03
C THR A 338 -31.77 3.93 20.29
N SER A 339 -31.16 2.91 20.88
CA SER A 339 -30.14 3.08 21.90
C SER A 339 -28.80 3.39 21.23
N THR A 340 -28.54 4.67 21.00
CA THR A 340 -27.17 5.17 21.13
C THR A 340 -26.77 4.93 22.58
N GLU A 341 -26.05 3.85 22.85
CA GLU A 341 -25.41 3.71 24.17
C GLU A 341 -24.47 4.89 24.36
N PRO A 342 -24.71 5.75 25.36
CA PRO A 342 -23.76 6.80 25.70
C PRO A 342 -22.44 6.11 26.08
N PHE A 343 -21.32 6.65 25.60
CA PHE A 343 -20.02 6.25 26.13
C PHE A 343 -20.04 6.33 27.66
N PRO A 344 -19.45 5.34 28.36
CA PRO A 344 -19.52 5.26 29.82
C PRO A 344 -19.15 6.59 30.47
N ALA A 345 -19.82 6.89 31.58
CA ALA A 345 -19.61 8.11 32.34
C ALA A 345 -18.14 8.22 32.77
N TYR A 346 -17.61 9.46 32.74
CA TYR A 346 -16.25 9.77 33.15
C TYR A 346 -16.07 9.42 34.64
N GLU A 347 -15.30 8.36 34.92
CA GLU A 347 -14.76 8.10 36.26
C GLU A 347 -13.46 8.90 36.42
N GLU A 348 -13.34 9.62 37.53
CA GLU A 348 -12.26 10.58 37.82
C GLU A 348 -10.87 9.95 38.06
N GLU A 349 -10.67 8.66 37.80
CA GLU A 349 -9.45 7.97 38.23
C GLU A 349 -8.38 7.80 37.14
N LYS A 350 -7.20 8.35 37.50
CA LYS A 350 -5.87 8.26 36.90
C LYS A 350 -5.64 9.03 35.61
N GLU A 351 -4.57 9.82 35.63
CA GLU A 351 -3.89 10.30 34.41
C GLU A 351 -3.81 9.16 33.40
N PRO A 352 -4.08 9.41 32.11
CA PRO A 352 -3.97 8.37 31.10
C PRO A 352 -2.53 7.87 31.15
N ASP A 353 -2.35 6.64 31.60
CA ASP A 353 -1.04 6.02 31.51
C ASP A 353 -0.77 5.90 30.01
N LEU A 354 0.04 6.81 29.46
CA LEU A 354 0.47 6.79 28.06
C LEU A 354 0.87 5.36 27.69
N THR A 355 1.53 4.70 28.63
CA THR A 355 1.92 3.30 28.59
C THR A 355 0.76 2.34 28.28
N GLU A 356 -0.43 2.56 28.82
CA GLU A 356 -1.61 1.73 28.56
C GLU A 356 -2.14 1.91 27.13
N VAL A 357 -2.33 3.14 26.66
CA VAL A 357 -2.83 3.40 25.29
C VAL A 357 -1.81 2.92 24.25
N PHE A 358 -0.52 3.18 24.46
CA PHE A 358 0.54 2.68 23.58
C PHE A 358 0.78 1.18 23.71
N SER A 359 0.38 0.53 24.82
CA SER A 359 0.45 -0.93 24.94
C SER A 359 -0.56 -1.66 24.07
N GLN A 360 -1.68 -0.99 23.74
CA GLN A 360 -2.71 -1.52 22.84
C GLN A 360 -2.28 -1.43 21.37
N VAL A 361 -1.35 -0.52 21.05
CA VAL A 361 -0.77 -0.40 19.71
C VAL A 361 0.20 -1.56 19.47
N LYS A 362 -0.01 -2.29 18.37
CA LYS A 362 0.85 -3.40 17.98
C LYS A 362 2.25 -2.86 17.65
N LYS A 363 3.24 -3.22 18.46
CA LYS A 363 4.63 -2.82 18.23
C LYS A 363 5.11 -3.23 16.82
N PRO A 364 5.68 -2.29 16.03
CA PRO A 364 6.23 -2.60 14.72
C PRO A 364 7.39 -3.59 14.82
N ARG A 365 7.57 -4.41 13.77
CA ARG A 365 8.66 -5.38 13.72
C ARG A 365 10.00 -4.66 13.56
N VAL A 366 11.07 -5.29 14.04
CA VAL A 366 12.43 -4.85 13.71
C VAL A 366 12.67 -5.06 12.22
N ARG A 367 13.13 -4.01 11.53
CA ARG A 367 13.51 -4.01 10.11
C ARG A 367 15.01 -3.83 9.98
N TYR A 368 15.63 -4.52 9.04
CA TYR A 368 17.08 -4.43 8.79
C TYR A 368 17.37 -3.59 7.54
N ASP A 369 18.42 -2.77 7.59
CA ASP A 369 18.87 -1.94 6.45
C ASP A 369 19.05 -2.75 5.14
N VAL A 370 19.56 -3.97 5.24
CA VAL A 370 19.73 -4.90 4.11
C VAL A 370 18.42 -5.34 3.47
N GLU A 371 17.28 -5.24 4.18
CA GLU A 371 15.97 -5.57 3.60
C GLU A 371 15.60 -4.62 2.47
N VAL A 372 15.99 -3.34 2.54
CA VAL A 372 15.70 -2.33 1.51
C VAL A 372 16.37 -2.73 0.20
N VAL A 373 17.66 -3.04 0.24
CA VAL A 373 18.41 -3.48 -0.95
C VAL A 373 17.96 -4.86 -1.41
N THR A 374 17.65 -5.76 -0.48
CA THR A 374 17.09 -7.08 -0.82
C THR A 374 15.79 -6.92 -1.60
N LYS A 375 14.85 -6.10 -1.14
CA LYS A 375 13.61 -5.80 -1.85
C LYS A 375 13.89 -5.19 -3.22
N LEU A 376 14.72 -4.14 -3.28
CA LEU A 376 15.07 -3.48 -4.54
C LEU A 376 15.57 -4.48 -5.59
N VAL A 377 16.53 -5.35 -5.21
CA VAL A 377 17.13 -6.35 -6.13
C VAL A 377 16.13 -7.44 -6.49
N VAL A 378 15.38 -7.97 -5.52
CA VAL A 378 14.39 -9.03 -5.78
C VAL A 378 13.33 -8.53 -6.77
N TYR A 379 12.75 -7.35 -6.53
CA TYR A 379 11.70 -6.77 -7.39
C TYR A 379 12.23 -6.32 -8.77
N SER A 380 13.45 -5.78 -8.85
CA SER A 380 14.11 -5.52 -10.14
C SER A 380 14.29 -6.81 -10.94
N GLY A 381 14.72 -7.88 -10.26
CA GLY A 381 14.89 -9.17 -10.89
C GLY A 381 13.58 -9.83 -11.33
N ILE A 382 12.48 -9.64 -10.61
CA ILE A 382 11.15 -10.14 -11.04
C ILE A 382 10.77 -9.53 -12.39
N ALA A 383 10.93 -8.21 -12.55
CA ALA A 383 10.67 -7.54 -13.82
C ALA A 383 11.60 -8.06 -14.94
N TRP A 384 12.89 -8.23 -14.64
CA TRP A 384 13.85 -8.75 -15.61
C TRP A 384 13.58 -10.19 -16.04
N VAL A 385 13.26 -11.07 -15.08
CA VAL A 385 12.83 -12.45 -15.36
C VAL A 385 11.56 -12.46 -16.19
N THR A 386 10.63 -11.53 -15.97
CA THR A 386 9.36 -11.49 -16.72
C THR A 386 9.56 -11.02 -18.17
N ILE A 387 10.34 -9.97 -18.36
CA ILE A 387 10.50 -9.31 -19.67
C ILE A 387 11.52 -10.02 -20.56
N GLU A 388 12.62 -10.52 -19.99
CA GLU A 388 13.70 -11.14 -20.77
C GLU A 388 13.84 -12.63 -20.47
N GLY A 389 13.90 -13.00 -19.19
CA GLY A 389 14.17 -14.38 -18.79
C GLY A 389 13.12 -15.38 -19.29
N ALA A 390 11.83 -15.07 -19.08
CA ALA A 390 10.72 -15.94 -19.42
C ALA A 390 10.58 -16.14 -20.94
N PRO A 391 10.65 -15.10 -21.79
CA PRO A 391 10.68 -15.30 -23.25
C PRO A 391 11.82 -16.20 -23.73
N ILE A 392 13.02 -16.05 -23.19
CA ILE A 392 14.17 -16.92 -23.54
C ILE A 392 13.88 -18.38 -23.15
N VAL A 393 13.30 -18.60 -21.97
CA VAL A 393 12.91 -19.95 -21.53
C VAL A 393 11.78 -20.51 -22.40
N PHE A 394 10.77 -19.71 -22.73
CA PHE A 394 9.67 -20.13 -23.62
C PHE A 394 10.18 -20.57 -24.99
N HIS A 395 11.13 -19.82 -25.55
CA HIS A 395 11.79 -20.17 -26.80
C HIS A 395 12.51 -21.53 -26.68
N LYS A 396 13.32 -21.73 -25.63
CA LYS A 396 14.07 -22.98 -25.41
C LYS A 396 13.17 -24.21 -25.19
N VAL A 397 12.03 -24.03 -24.54
CA VAL A 397 11.07 -25.14 -24.24
C VAL A 397 10.09 -25.38 -25.39
N GLY A 398 10.17 -24.61 -26.48
CA GLY A 398 9.26 -24.77 -27.63
C GLY A 398 7.84 -24.25 -27.36
N LEU A 399 7.68 -23.36 -26.38
CA LEU A 399 6.42 -22.67 -26.08
C LEU A 399 6.19 -21.45 -26.98
N GLY A 400 6.98 -21.33 -28.06
CA GLY A 400 6.79 -20.43 -29.18
C GLY A 400 7.62 -19.14 -29.11
N LEU A 401 7.94 -18.63 -30.31
CA LEU A 401 7.97 -17.20 -30.61
C LEU A 401 6.55 -16.82 -31.06
#